data_AF-A0A0F9BKE9-F1
#
_entry.id   AF-A0A0F9BKE9-F1
#
_cell.length_a   1.000
_cell.length_b   1.000
_cell.length_c   1.000
_cell.angle_alpha   90.00
_cell.angle_beta   90.00
_cell.angle_gamma   90.00
#
_symmetry.space_group_name_H-M   'P 1'
#
loop_
_entity.id
_entity.type
_entity.pdbx_description
1 polymer ?
#
loop_
_entity_poly.entity_id
_entity_poly.type
_entity_poly.pdbx_seq_one_letter_code
_entity_poly.pdbx_strand_id
1 'polypeptide(L)' 'MEKTYVLIVSETGSEQHVIEKLLMIDEIKEVNRVWGAYDVVVKVV' A
#
# COMPACT_ATOMS: atom_id res chain seq x y z
N MET A 1 -9.55 -11.76 -14.67
CA MET A 1 -8.60 -11.47 -13.57
C MET A 1 -9.27 -10.47 -12.67
N GLU A 2 -9.43 -10.81 -11.40
CA GLU A 2 -10.03 -9.92 -10.41
C GLU A 2 -9.03 -8.82 -10.04
N LYS A 3 -9.54 -7.65 -9.64
CA LYS A 3 -8.71 -6.53 -9.18
C LYS A 3 -8.95 -6.35 -7.69
N THR A 4 -7.94 -6.62 -6.89
CA THR A 4 -8.01 -6.47 -5.43
C THR A 4 -7.24 -5.23 -5.01
N TYR A 5 -7.89 -4.41 -4.19
CA TYR A 5 -7.30 -3.23 -3.58
C TYR A 5 -7.29 -3.38 -2.07
N VAL A 6 -6.16 -3.06 -1.45
CA VAL A 6 -5.98 -3.03 0.01
C VAL A 6 -5.73 -1.59 0.42
N LEU A 7 -6.48 -1.14 1.44
CA LEU A 7 -6.38 0.19 2.04
C LEU A 7 -5.68 0.03 3.39
N ILE A 8 -4.57 0.73 3.60
CA ILE A 8 -3.73 0.58 4.78
C ILE A 8 -3.70 1.89 5.56
N VAL A 9 -4.00 1.79 6.86
CA VAL A 9 -3.66 2.79 7.86
C VAL A 9 -2.40 2.28 8.57
N SER A 10 -1.38 3.10 8.63
CA SER A 10 -0.11 2.79 9.26
C SER A 10 0.06 3.54 10.57
N GLU A 11 1.02 3.14 11.38
CA GLU A 11 1.39 3.93 12.55
C GLU A 11 2.00 5.26 12.11
N THR A 12 1.79 6.32 12.89
CA THR A 12 2.26 7.67 12.54
C THR A 12 3.77 7.70 12.27
N GLY A 13 4.16 8.15 11.08
CA GLY A 13 5.57 8.23 10.65
C GLY A 13 6.15 6.93 10.09
N SER A 14 5.36 5.85 10.00
CA SER A 14 5.80 4.56 9.45
C SER A 14 5.41 4.35 7.98
N GLU A 15 4.70 5.30 7.36
CA GLU A 15 4.13 5.19 6.02
C GLU A 15 5.21 4.82 4.99
N GLN A 16 6.37 5.48 5.08
CA GLN A 16 7.50 5.26 4.18
C GLN A 16 8.09 3.84 4.33
N HIS A 17 8.23 3.37 5.57
CA HIS A 17 8.73 2.02 5.84
C HIS A 17 7.77 0.96 5.30
N VAL A 18 6.46 1.15 5.47
CA VAL A 18 5.42 0.27 4.95
C VAL A 18 5.48 0.21 3.42
N ILE A 19 5.59 1.37 2.74
CA ILE A 19 5.71 1.43 1.28
C ILE A 19 6.94 0.65 0.79
N GLU A 20 8.09 0.84 1.43
CA GLU A 20 9.33 0.12 1.07
C GLU A 20 9.18 -1.40 1.20
N LYS A 21 8.47 -1.88 2.24
CA LYS A 21 8.18 -3.30 2.41
C LYS A 21 7.21 -3.84 1.37
N LEU A 22 6.17 -3.07 1.03
CA LEU A 22 5.18 -3.46 0.02
C LEU A 22 5.80 -3.55 -1.38
N LEU A 23 6.76 -2.69 -1.70
CA LEU A 23 7.49 -2.74 -2.98
C LEU A 23 8.38 -3.98 -3.15
N MET A 24 8.64 -4.74 -2.08
CA MET A 24 9.43 -5.98 -2.12
C MET A 24 8.56 -7.24 -2.35
N ILE A 25 7.23 -7.10 -2.47
CA ILE A 25 6.30 -8.23 -2.61
C ILE A 25 5.90 -8.36 -4.09
N ASP A 26 6.14 -9.52 -4.70
CA ASP A 26 5.95 -9.74 -6.15
C ASP A 26 4.48 -9.65 -6.60
N GLU A 27 3.54 -10.00 -5.72
CA GLU A 27 2.10 -9.92 -5.95
C GLU A 27 1.58 -8.48 -5.94
N ILE A 28 2.37 -7.52 -5.45
CA ILE A 28 1.98 -6.11 -5.45
C ILE A 28 2.35 -5.47 -6.80
N LYS A 29 1.36 -4.85 -7.45
CA LYS A 29 1.56 -4.16 -8.75
C LYS A 29 1.67 -2.67 -8.64
N GLU A 30 0.94 -2.07 -7.69
CA GLU A 30 0.94 -0.63 -7.50
C GLU A 30 0.88 -0.34 -6.00
N VAL A 31 1.70 0.60 -5.55
CA VAL A 31 1.72 1.14 -4.19
C VAL A 31 1.61 2.66 -4.30
N ASN A 32 0.58 3.24 -3.71
CA ASN A 32 0.35 4.68 -3.75
C ASN A 32 0.16 5.22 -2.34
N ARG A 33 0.96 6.23 -1.98
CA ARG A 33 0.68 7.03 -0.79
C ARG A 33 -0.52 7.94 -1.08
N VAL A 34 -1.46 8.03 -0.15
CA VAL A 34 -2.64 8.89 -0.26
C VAL A 34 -2.77 9.78 0.96
N TRP A 35 -3.51 10.88 0.81
CA TRP A 35 -3.87 11.76 1.91
C TRP A 35 -5.36 11.59 2.21
N GLY A 36 -5.71 11.21 3.43
CA GLY A 36 -7.10 10.98 3.83
C GLY A 36 -7.21 10.07 5.04
N ALA A 37 -8.26 9.24 5.08
CA ALA A 37 -8.49 8.26 6.15
C ALA A 37 -7.53 7.05 6.11
N TYR A 38 -6.74 6.93 5.04
CA TYR A 38 -5.75 5.89 4.82
C TYR A 38 -4.44 6.54 4.40
N ASP A 39 -3.34 5.82 4.58
CA ASP A 39 -2.00 6.31 4.25
C ASP A 39 -1.49 5.70 2.94
N VAL A 40 -1.85 4.44 2.66
CA VAL A 40 -1.36 3.68 1.50
C VAL A 40 -2.49 2.90 0.85
N VAL A 41 -2.52 2.92 -0.49
CA VAL A 41 -3.40 2.10 -1.33
C VAL A 41 -2.54 1.15 -2.15
N VAL A 42 -2.87 -0.13 -2.11
CA VAL A 42 -2.13 -1.19 -2.79
C VAL A 42 -3.03 -1.96 -3.75
N LYS A 43 -2.51 -2.29 -4.93
CA LYS A 43 -3.16 -3.16 -5.92
C LYS A 43 -2.42 -4.47 -6.01
N VAL A 44 -3.16 -5.57 -5.88
CA VAL A 44 -2.63 -6.94 -5.87
C VAL A 44 -3.09 -7.69 -7.14
N VAL A 45 -2.27 -8.61 -7.65
CA VAL A 45 -2.66 -9.53 -8.76
C VAL A 45 -3.47 -10.73 -8.32
#